data_AF-A0A833H5W1-F1
#
_entry.id   AF-A0A833H5W1-F1
#
_cell.length_a   1.000
_cell.length_b   1.000
_cell.length_c   1.000
_cell.angle_alpha   90.00
_cell.angle_beta   90.00
_cell.angle_gamma   90.00
#
_symmetry.space_group_name_H-M   'P 1'
#
loop_
_entity.id
_entity.type
_entity.pdbx_description
1 polymer ?
#
loop_
_entity_poly.entity_id
_entity_poly.type
_entity_poly.pdbx_seq_one_letter_code
_entity_poly.pdbx_strand_id
1 'polypeptide(L)' 'MPRSSAPFRQNDVARAVRGAKAGGMNVGRVEIDPSGRIILFEVANAAEAVTELDRWMEKQHARPA' A
#
# COMPACT_ATOMS: atom_id res chain seq x y z
N MET A 1 -3.27 13.36 35.86
CA MET A 1 -3.67 12.05 35.32
C MET A 1 -2.42 11.32 34.83
N PRO A 2 -2.14 10.08 35.26
CA PRO A 2 -1.04 9.30 34.70
C PRO A 2 -1.32 9.05 33.22
N ARG A 3 -0.44 9.52 32.32
CA ARG A 3 -0.52 9.17 30.90
C ARG A 3 -0.21 7.69 30.78
N SER A 4 -1.14 6.90 30.25
CA SER A 4 -0.85 5.53 29.86
C SER A 4 0.32 5.55 28.88
N SER A 5 1.32 4.70 29.12
CA SER A 5 2.41 4.52 28.15
C SER A 5 1.80 3.96 26.88
N ALA A 6 1.82 4.73 25.79
CA ALA A 6 1.42 4.21 24.50
C ALA A 6 2.32 3.02 24.12
N PRO A 7 1.77 1.94 23.53
CA PRO A 7 2.55 0.74 23.22
C PRO A 7 3.56 0.95 22.07
N PHE A 8 3.45 2.05 21.33
CA PHE A 8 4.38 2.45 20.28
C PHE A 8 4.56 3.97 20.24
N ARG A 9 5.62 4.44 19.59
CA ARG A 9 5.85 5.85 19.28
C ARG A 9 5.73 6.10 17.78
N GLN A 10 5.48 7.36 17.41
CA GLN A 10 5.50 7.79 16.01
C GLN A 10 6.83 7.44 15.31
N ASN A 11 7.95 7.51 16.05
CA ASN A 11 9.26 7.17 15.51
C ASN A 11 9.36 5.69 15.09
N ASP A 12 8.66 4.79 15.79
CA ASP A 12 8.68 3.36 15.46
C ASP A 12 7.97 3.12 14.12
N VAL A 13 6.83 3.78 13.90
CA VAL A 13 6.10 3.76 12.63
C VAL A 13 6.98 4.32 11.49
N ALA A 14 7.64 5.45 11.73
CA ALA A 14 8.53 6.05 10.74
C ALA A 14 9.69 5.12 10.36
N ARG A 15 10.29 4.42 11.34
CA ARG A 15 11.36 3.44 11.09
C ARG A 15 10.86 2.22 10.33
N ALA A 16 9.69 1.70 10.69
CA ALA A 16 9.08 0.55 10.01
C ALA A 16 8.80 0.85 8.52
N VAL A 17 8.17 1.99 8.23
CA VAL A 17 7.87 2.41 6.85
C VAL A 17 9.15 2.64 6.04
N ARG A 18 10.16 3.30 6.63
CA ARG A 18 11.44 3.55 5.94
C ARG A 18 12.17 2.23 5.65
N GLY A 19 12.19 1.30 6.60
CA GLY A 19 12.81 -0.01 6.43
C GLY A 19 12.12 -0.82 5.33
N ALA A 20 10.79 -0.86 5.32
CA ALA A 20 10.01 -1.52 4.27
C ALA A 20 10.30 -0.95 2.87
N LYS A 21 10.28 0.38 2.73
CA LYS A 21 10.59 1.06 1.46
C LYS A 21 12.03 0.81 1.01
N ALA A 22 12.99 0.84 1.93
CA ALA A 22 14.39 0.52 1.63
C ALA A 22 14.58 -0.94 1.17
N GLY A 23 13.71 -1.84 1.64
CA GLY A 23 13.62 -3.22 1.19
C GLY A 23 12.86 -3.42 -0.13
N GLY A 24 12.43 -2.35 -0.81
CA GLY A 24 11.72 -2.42 -2.09
C GLY A 24 10.20 -2.59 -2.00
N MET A 25 9.63 -2.61 -0.80
CA MET A 25 8.18 -2.72 -0.61
C MET A 25 7.48 -1.39 -0.92
N ASN A 26 6.45 -1.43 -1.76
CA ASN A 26 5.61 -0.26 -2.01
C ASN A 26 4.48 -0.17 -0.97
N VAL A 27 4.77 0.40 0.20
CA VAL A 27 3.80 0.47 1.33
C VAL A 27 2.53 1.24 0.94
N GLY A 28 1.37 0.59 1.08
CA GLY A 28 0.05 1.17 0.79
C GLY A 28 -0.82 1.45 2.01
N ARG A 29 -0.77 0.55 3.00
CA ARG A 29 -1.56 0.68 4.22
C ARG A 29 -0.73 0.26 5.42
N VAL A 30 -0.92 0.96 6.53
CA VAL A 30 -0.25 0.66 7.80
C VAL A 30 -1.34 0.47 8.85
N GLU A 31 -1.28 -0.66 9.54
CA GLU A 31 -2.17 -0.97 10.66
C GLU A 31 -1.32 -1.17 11.92
N ILE A 32 -1.92 -0.87 13.07
CA ILE A 32 -1.29 -1.08 14.37
C ILE A 32 -2.29 -1.84 15.23
N ASP A 33 -1.88 -3.02 15.70
CA ASP A 33 -2.72 -3.81 16.58
C ASP A 33 -2.72 -3.28 18.03
N PRO A 34 -3.67 -3.70 18.90
CA PRO A 34 -3.70 -3.27 20.29
C PRO A 34 -2.46 -3.65 21.12
N SER A 35 -1.63 -4.60 20.64
CA SER A 35 -0.36 -4.98 21.28
C SER A 35 0.80 -4.05 20.92
N GLY A 36 0.62 -3.16 19.93
CA GLY A 36 1.64 -2.25 19.42
C GLY A 36 2.43 -2.79 18.22
N ARG A 37 2.03 -3.93 17.64
CA ARG A 37 2.65 -4.45 16.43
C ARG A 37 2.27 -3.59 15.23
N ILE A 38 3.27 -3.15 14.48
CA ILE A 38 3.08 -2.36 13.24
C ILE A 38 3.07 -3.33 12.06
N ILE A 39 1.97 -3.36 11.32
CA ILE A 39 1.74 -4.23 10.17
C ILE A 39 1.70 -3.35 8.91
N LEU A 40 2.57 -3.66 7.94
CA LEU A 40 2.64 -2.95 6.66
C LEU A 40 2.06 -3.81 5.56
N PHE A 41 1.16 -3.24 4.77
CA PHE A 41 0.61 -3.86 3.58
C PHE A 41 1.17 -3.18 2.35
N GLU A 42 1.60 -3.97 1.38
CA GLU A 42 2.03 -3.49 0.09
C GLU A 42 0.81 -3.04 -0.72
N VAL A 43 0.96 -1.96 -1.49
CA VAL A 43 0.04 -1.67 -2.59
C VAL A 43 0.20 -2.81 -3.58
N ALA A 44 -0.81 -3.67 -3.67
CA ALA A 44 -0.99 -4.44 -4.87
C ALA A 44 -1.23 -3.43 -6.00
N ASN A 45 -0.27 -3.29 -6.92
CA ASN A 45 -0.59 -2.76 -8.23
C ASN A 45 -1.55 -3.78 -8.84
N ALA A 46 -2.84 -3.57 -8.64
CA ALA A 46 -3.85 -4.20 -9.46
C ALA A 46 -3.59 -3.65 -10.86
N ALA A 47 -2.78 -4.37 -11.65
CA ALA A 47 -2.78 -4.18 -13.08
C ALA A 47 -4.25 -4.28 -13.48
N GLU A 48 -4.80 -3.21 -14.05
CA GLU A 48 -6.16 -3.23 -14.56
C GLU A 48 -6.29 -4.47 -15.45
N ALA A 49 -7.18 -5.38 -15.06
CA ALA A 49 -7.38 -6.59 -15.81
C ALA A 49 -7.96 -6.17 -17.15
N VAL A 50 -7.18 -6.33 -18.22
CA VAL A 50 -7.60 -6.02 -19.59
C VAL A 50 -8.90 -6.77 -19.86
N THR A 51 -10.00 -6.04 -19.95
CA THR A 51 -11.34 -6.59 -20.12
C THR A 51 -11.53 -7.04 -21.58
N GLU A 52 -12.56 -7.83 -21.82
CA GLU A 52 -12.92 -8.23 -23.19
C GLU A 52 -13.33 -7.02 -24.05
N LEU A 53 -13.89 -5.98 -23.42
CA LEU A 53 -14.20 -4.70 -24.05
C LEU A 53 -12.91 -3.98 -24.50
N ASP A 54 -11.89 -3.92 -23.65
CA ASP A 54 -10.60 -3.29 -23.99
C ASP A 54 -9.95 -3.95 -25.21
N ARG A 55 -9.98 -5.29 -25.26
CA ARG A 55 -9.46 -6.06 -26.40
C ARG A 55 -10.27 -5.83 -27.68
N TRP A 56 -11.57 -5.59 -27.57
CA TRP A 56 -12.42 -5.29 -28.72
C TRP A 56 -12.15 -3.85 -29.23
N MET A 57 -12.02 -2.89 -28.32
CA MET A 57 -11.71 -1.49 -28.65
C MET A 57 -10.35 -1.37 -29.38
N GLU A 58 -9.32 -2.05 -28.89
CA GLU A 58 -8.00 -2.09 -29.54
C GLU A 58 -8.08 -2.64 -30.98
N LYS A 59 -8.91 -3.66 -31.21
CA LYS A 59 -9.02 -4.34 -32.51
C LYS A 59 -9.89 -3.60 -33.52
N GLN A 60 -10.92 -2.87 -33.07
CA GLN A 60 -11.97 -2.35 -33.95
C GLN A 60 -12.05 -0.81 -34.02
N HIS A 61 -11.55 -0.09 -33.02
CA HIS A 61 -11.79 1.37 -32.90
C HIS A 61 -10.60 2.22 -32.47
N ALA A 62 -9.37 1.72 -32.53
CA ALA A 62 -8.17 2.56 -32.39
C ALA A 62 -7.97 3.42 -33.66
N ARG A 63 -8.81 4.44 -33.84
CA ARG A 63 -8.53 5.53 -34.79
C ARG A 63 -7.64 6.55 -34.08
N PRO A 64 -6.38 6.76 -34.50
CA PRO A 64 -5.62 7.89 -34.02
C PRO A 64 -6.24 9.17 -34.58
N ALA A 65 -6.34 10.21 -33.75
CA ALA A 65 -6.41 11.60 -34.21
C ALA A 65 -4.98 12.13 -34.37
#